data_AF-A0A1Q3EHP9-F1
#
_entry.id   AF-A0A1Q3EHP9-F1
#
_cell.length_a   1.000
_cell.length_b   1.000
_cell.length_c   1.000
_cell.angle_alpha   90.00
_cell.angle_beta   90.00
_cell.angle_gamma   90.00
#
_symmetry.space_group_name_H-M   'P 1'
#
loop_
_entity.id
_entity.type
_entity.pdbx_description
1 polymer ?
#
loop_
_entity_poly.entity_id
_entity_poly.type
_entity_poly.pdbx_seq_one_letter_code
_entity_poly.pdbx_strand_id
1 'polypeptide(L)'
;MLHQLNYRKQNIVASSLILTAASAVGQNLSFSCFSSGTQGNCGNFVDTFCPSVSTVRPQDSSSHCYNSDGFGFKCDFTAFYAVGSVDSPPDTTNCELVLGSIIKACPAGGQGSVEGGSFVFTVDPNEGSCGSDSSSSCSGD
;
A
#
# COMPACT_ATOMS: atom_id res chain seq x y z
N MET A 1 4.52 24.67 73.48
CA MET A 1 5.82 25.02 72.86
C MET A 1 5.73 24.64 71.38
N LEU A 2 6.07 25.57 70.49
CA LEU A 2 5.55 25.68 69.11
C LEU A 2 5.83 24.50 68.17
N HIS A 3 4.81 24.10 67.39
CA HIS A 3 4.98 23.45 66.09
C HIS A 3 5.53 24.47 65.08
N GLN A 4 6.63 24.14 64.40
CA GLN A 4 7.12 24.87 63.23
C GLN A 4 7.16 23.90 62.05
N LEU A 5 6.17 24.02 61.16
CA LEU A 5 6.13 23.34 59.87
C LEU A 5 6.97 24.15 58.88
N ASN A 6 8.11 23.59 58.49
CA ASN A 6 9.04 24.19 57.54
C ASN A 6 8.50 23.98 56.11
N TYR A 7 7.86 25.00 55.55
CA TYR A 7 7.32 24.99 54.18
C TYR A 7 8.43 25.36 53.18
N ARG A 8 9.08 24.36 52.56
CA ARG A 8 10.02 24.59 51.46
C ARG A 8 9.24 24.89 50.17
N LYS A 9 9.39 26.12 49.67
CA LYS A 9 8.92 26.54 48.33
C LYS A 9 9.65 25.73 47.26
N GLN A 10 8.96 24.82 46.58
CA GLN A 10 9.46 24.13 45.39
C GLN A 10 8.96 24.86 44.14
N ASN A 11 9.88 25.47 43.41
CA ASN A 11 9.61 26.09 42.11
C ASN A 11 9.40 24.98 41.07
N ILE A 12 8.16 24.77 40.64
CA ILE A 12 7.82 23.85 39.55
C ILE A 12 8.09 24.57 38.23
N VAL A 13 9.16 24.18 37.53
CA VAL A 13 9.40 24.59 36.15
C VAL A 13 8.63 23.61 35.26
N ALA A 14 7.46 24.04 34.76
CA ALA A 14 6.67 23.27 33.82
C ALA A 14 7.30 23.38 32.42
N SER A 15 8.03 22.35 32.01
CA SER A 15 8.54 22.21 30.63
C SER A 15 7.40 21.74 29.72
N SER A 16 6.80 22.67 28.98
CA SER A 16 5.80 22.38 27.96
C SER A 16 6.45 21.66 26.77
N LEU A 17 6.17 20.36 26.61
CA LEU A 17 6.52 19.60 25.42
C LEU A 17 5.56 19.98 24.27
N ILE A 18 6.05 20.77 23.31
CA ILE A 18 5.28 21.12 22.11
C ILE A 18 5.37 19.92 21.15
N LEU A 19 4.28 19.15 21.04
CA LEU A 19 4.11 18.19 19.96
C LEU A 19 3.80 18.97 18.67
N THR A 20 4.79 19.11 17.79
CA THR A 20 4.54 19.52 16.40
C THR A 20 3.93 18.33 15.66
N ALA A 21 2.62 18.37 15.42
CA ALA A 21 1.98 17.47 14.47
C ALA A 21 2.49 17.84 13.06
N ALA A 22 3.33 16.99 12.47
CA ALA A 22 3.65 17.10 11.06
C ALA A 22 2.38 16.79 10.27
N SER A 23 1.88 17.76 9.51
CA SER A 23 0.84 17.52 8.52
C SER A 23 1.42 16.56 7.48
N ALA A 24 0.99 15.29 7.48
CA ALA A 24 1.25 14.41 6.36
C ALA A 24 0.57 15.05 5.13
N VAL A 25 1.37 15.47 4.15
CA VAL A 25 0.87 15.79 2.80
C VAL A 25 0.32 14.48 2.25
N GLY A 26 -0.98 14.25 2.42
CA GLY A 26 -1.67 13.09 1.89
C GLY A 26 -1.69 13.18 0.38
N GLN A 27 -1.02 12.25 -0.30
CA GLN A 27 -1.22 12.08 -1.73
C GLN A 27 -2.68 11.71 -1.98
N ASN A 28 -3.33 12.38 -2.92
CA ASN A 28 -4.73 12.09 -3.22
C ASN A 28 -4.79 10.77 -3.99
N LEU A 29 -5.56 9.82 -3.47
CA LEU A 29 -5.68 8.48 -4.04
C LEU A 29 -7.03 8.33 -4.72
N SER A 30 -7.04 7.73 -5.90
CA SER A 30 -8.27 7.33 -6.60
C SER A 30 -8.24 5.82 -6.78
N PHE A 31 -9.20 5.10 -6.19
CA PHE A 31 -9.32 3.65 -6.33
C PHE A 31 -10.77 3.21 -6.39
N SER A 32 -10.98 2.02 -6.96
CA SER A 32 -12.28 1.35 -7.03
C SER A 32 -12.15 -0.09 -6.57
N CYS A 33 -13.08 -0.55 -5.73
CA CYS A 33 -13.18 -1.96 -5.35
C CYS A 33 -13.81 -2.78 -6.48
N PHE A 34 -13.39 -4.03 -6.62
CA PHE A 34 -14.14 -4.99 -7.43
C PHE A 34 -15.47 -5.33 -6.73
N SER A 35 -16.54 -5.48 -7.53
CA SER A 35 -17.91 -5.70 -7.03
C SER A 35 -18.17 -7.15 -6.62
N SER A 36 -17.34 -8.08 -7.05
CA SER A 36 -17.43 -9.52 -6.80
C SER A 36 -16.03 -10.15 -6.93
N GLY A 37 -15.81 -11.30 -6.30
CA GLY A 37 -14.54 -12.02 -6.38
C GLY A 37 -14.29 -12.82 -5.11
N THR A 38 -13.11 -13.44 -5.03
CA THR A 38 -12.68 -14.09 -3.80
C THR A 38 -12.34 -13.02 -2.79
N GLN A 39 -12.76 -13.20 -1.54
CA GLN A 39 -12.35 -12.30 -0.47
C GLN A 39 -11.09 -12.84 0.19
N GLY A 40 -10.07 -12.00 0.33
CA GLY A 40 -8.79 -12.41 0.87
C GLY A 40 -7.94 -11.22 1.30
N ASN A 41 -7.14 -11.42 2.34
CA ASN A 41 -6.19 -10.40 2.78
C ASN A 41 -4.82 -10.65 2.14
N CYS A 42 -4.45 -9.77 1.21
CA CYS A 42 -3.17 -9.82 0.50
C CYS A 42 -2.10 -8.87 1.08
N GLY A 43 -2.37 -8.22 2.23
CA GLY A 43 -1.54 -7.14 2.78
C GLY A 43 -0.09 -7.52 3.02
N ASN A 44 0.17 -8.75 3.45
CA ASN A 44 1.52 -9.24 3.75
C ASN A 44 2.43 -9.31 2.52
N PHE A 45 1.88 -9.27 1.31
CA PHE A 45 2.64 -9.35 0.06
C PHE A 45 2.95 -7.97 -0.55
N VAL A 46 2.35 -6.88 -0.05
CA VAL A 46 2.56 -5.52 -0.59
C VAL A 46 4.02 -5.11 -0.50
N ASP A 47 4.63 -5.29 0.68
CA ASP A 47 6.03 -4.96 0.95
C ASP A 47 7.02 -5.84 0.18
N THR A 48 6.53 -6.93 -0.43
CA THR A 48 7.33 -7.78 -1.35
C THR A 48 7.10 -7.39 -2.80
N PHE A 49 5.85 -7.14 -3.19
CA PHE A 49 5.47 -6.81 -4.55
C PHE A 49 6.01 -5.45 -4.98
N CYS A 50 5.70 -4.38 -4.25
CA CYS A 50 6.03 -3.01 -4.66
C CYS A 50 7.53 -2.77 -4.93
N PRO A 51 8.49 -3.25 -4.12
CA PRO A 51 9.91 -3.12 -4.43
C PRO A 51 10.40 -4.09 -5.52
N SER A 52 9.64 -5.15 -5.83
CA SER A 52 9.99 -6.13 -6.87
C SER A 52 9.64 -5.67 -8.29
N VAL A 53 8.70 -4.74 -8.44
CA VAL A 53 8.32 -4.20 -9.74
C VAL A 53 9.46 -3.38 -10.32
N SER A 54 10.04 -3.89 -11.39
CA SER A 54 11.12 -3.23 -12.10
C SER A 54 10.58 -2.27 -13.18
N THR A 55 11.39 -2.00 -14.20
CA THR A 55 11.00 -1.11 -15.30
C THR A 55 9.86 -1.75 -16.12
N VAL A 56 8.80 -0.98 -16.33
CA VAL A 56 7.64 -1.37 -17.14
C VAL A 56 7.58 -0.50 -18.39
N ARG A 57 7.24 -1.08 -19.54
CA ARG A 57 7.04 -0.35 -20.80
C ARG A 57 5.72 0.41 -20.78
N PRO A 58 5.58 1.55 -21.47
CA PRO A 58 4.29 2.21 -21.61
C PRO A 58 3.23 1.24 -22.16
N GLN A 59 2.03 1.26 -21.57
CA GLN A 59 0.93 0.33 -21.89
C GLN A 59 1.22 -1.15 -21.61
N ASP A 60 2.22 -1.46 -20.78
CA ASP A 60 2.51 -2.82 -20.35
C ASP A 60 2.33 -2.97 -18.83
N SER A 61 2.43 -4.20 -18.34
CA SER A 61 2.23 -4.56 -16.95
C SER A 61 3.34 -5.45 -16.39
N SER A 62 3.56 -5.32 -15.09
CA SER A 62 4.33 -6.28 -14.31
C SER A 62 3.39 -6.89 -13.27
N SER A 63 3.29 -8.22 -13.28
CA SER A 63 2.35 -8.95 -12.43
C SER A 63 3.05 -10.07 -11.67
N HIS A 64 2.67 -10.22 -10.40
CA HIS A 64 3.20 -11.25 -9.50
C HIS A 64 2.06 -11.94 -8.78
N CYS A 65 2.19 -13.25 -8.60
CA CYS A 65 1.24 -14.07 -7.86
C CYS A 65 1.86 -14.56 -6.57
N TYR A 66 1.13 -14.44 -5.46
CA TYR A 66 1.53 -14.97 -4.16
C TYR A 66 0.49 -15.94 -3.60
N ASN A 67 0.94 -17.11 -3.16
CA ASN A 67 0.06 -18.08 -2.50
C ASN A 67 -0.28 -17.60 -1.08
N SER A 68 -1.55 -17.58 -0.73
CA SER A 68 -1.98 -17.40 0.66
C SER A 68 -2.03 -18.76 1.35
N ASP A 69 -0.90 -19.13 1.95
CA ASP A 69 -0.69 -20.46 2.53
C ASP A 69 -1.82 -20.84 3.51
N GLY A 70 -2.49 -21.95 3.23
CA GLY A 70 -3.52 -22.52 4.10
C GLY A 70 -4.93 -21.92 3.96
N PHE A 71 -5.14 -20.94 3.07
CA PHE A 71 -6.44 -20.27 2.92
C PHE A 71 -7.17 -20.55 1.60
N GLY A 72 -6.57 -21.33 0.68
CA GLY A 72 -7.22 -21.75 -0.56
C GLY A 72 -7.41 -20.64 -1.60
N PHE A 73 -6.71 -19.51 -1.43
CA PHE A 73 -6.70 -18.40 -2.39
C PHE A 73 -5.25 -17.95 -2.67
N LYS A 74 -5.09 -17.22 -3.78
CA LYS A 74 -3.86 -16.53 -4.17
C LYS A 74 -4.12 -15.04 -4.31
N CYS A 75 -3.05 -14.26 -4.30
CA CYS A 75 -3.06 -12.82 -4.48
C CYS A 75 -2.35 -12.46 -5.77
N ASP A 76 -3.10 -11.98 -6.75
CA ASP A 76 -2.57 -11.48 -8.01
C ASP A 76 -2.38 -9.97 -7.88
N PHE A 77 -1.14 -9.51 -7.99
CA PHE A 77 -0.77 -8.10 -8.00
C PHE A 77 -0.34 -7.68 -9.38
N THR A 78 -0.72 -6.47 -9.79
CA THR A 78 -0.33 -5.90 -11.08
C THR A 78 0.03 -4.43 -10.92
N ALA A 79 1.12 -4.02 -11.58
CA ALA A 79 1.48 -2.63 -11.81
C ALA A 79 1.41 -2.37 -13.32
N PHE A 80 0.45 -1.57 -13.75
CA PHE A 80 0.21 -1.24 -15.15
C PHE A 80 0.66 0.20 -15.45
N TYR A 81 1.51 0.38 -16.46
CA TYR A 81 2.01 1.70 -16.85
C TYR A 81 1.04 2.40 -17.81
N ALA A 82 0.01 3.00 -17.25
CA ALA A 82 -1.12 3.57 -17.99
C ALA A 82 -0.79 4.82 -18.80
N VAL A 83 0.12 5.68 -18.33
CA VAL A 83 0.43 6.96 -18.99
C VAL A 83 1.92 7.25 -18.98
N GLY A 84 2.57 7.16 -20.14
CA GLY A 84 3.99 7.45 -20.30
C GLY A 84 4.46 7.26 -21.75
N SER A 85 5.70 7.64 -22.03
CA SER A 85 6.33 7.52 -23.35
C SER A 85 7.70 6.86 -23.35
N VAL A 86 8.24 6.57 -22.17
CA VAL A 86 9.54 5.92 -21.97
C VAL A 86 9.41 4.91 -20.87
N ASP A 87 10.10 3.78 -20.99
CA ASP A 87 10.14 2.73 -19.98
C ASP A 87 10.51 3.32 -18.60
N SER A 88 9.71 3.01 -17.58
CA SER A 88 9.90 3.54 -16.22
C SER A 88 9.48 2.51 -15.19
N PRO A 89 10.13 2.45 -14.01
CA PRO A 89 9.55 1.77 -12.86
C PRO A 89 8.44 2.62 -12.22
N PRO A 90 7.50 2.01 -11.47
CA PRO A 90 6.61 2.74 -10.57
C PRO A 90 7.36 3.29 -9.35
N ASP A 91 6.80 4.33 -8.73
CA ASP A 91 7.25 4.76 -7.41
C ASP A 91 6.77 3.75 -6.33
N THR A 92 7.71 3.20 -5.56
CA THR A 92 7.42 2.18 -4.54
C THR A 92 6.48 2.70 -3.45
N THR A 93 6.65 3.95 -3.01
CA THR A 93 5.80 4.53 -1.95
C THR A 93 4.36 4.69 -2.46
N ASN A 94 4.19 5.12 -3.72
CA ASN A 94 2.88 5.24 -4.34
C ASN A 94 2.19 3.87 -4.49
N CYS A 95 2.95 2.84 -4.89
CA CYS A 95 2.46 1.47 -4.95
C CYS A 95 1.93 0.99 -3.60
N GLU A 96 2.73 1.14 -2.54
CA GLU A 96 2.37 0.72 -1.17
C GLU A 96 1.15 1.48 -0.65
N LEU A 97 1.09 2.79 -0.86
CA LEU A 97 -0.04 3.62 -0.44
C LEU A 97 -1.35 3.23 -1.13
N VAL A 98 -1.31 3.02 -2.44
CA VAL A 98 -2.51 2.64 -3.22
C VAL A 98 -2.97 1.24 -2.82
N LEU A 99 -2.08 0.25 -2.86
CA LEU A 99 -2.43 -1.14 -2.56
C LEU A 99 -2.86 -1.33 -1.11
N GLY A 100 -2.18 -0.67 -0.16
CA GLY A 100 -2.56 -0.68 1.25
C GLY A 100 -3.96 -0.08 1.47
N SER A 101 -4.31 0.97 0.72
CA SER A 101 -5.64 1.57 0.78
C SER A 101 -6.73 0.66 0.20
N ILE A 102 -6.45 0.02 -0.94
CA ILE A 102 -7.37 -0.95 -1.56
C ILE A 102 -7.60 -2.14 -0.62
N ILE A 103 -6.54 -2.76 -0.09
CA ILE A 103 -6.66 -3.95 0.79
C ILE A 103 -7.47 -3.64 2.05
N LYS A 104 -7.33 -2.42 2.60
CA LYS A 104 -8.10 -1.99 3.76
C LYS A 104 -9.59 -1.76 3.44
N ALA A 105 -9.91 -1.30 2.24
CA ALA A 105 -11.26 -0.88 1.85
C ALA A 105 -12.04 -1.95 1.07
N CYS A 106 -11.35 -2.85 0.37
CA CYS A 106 -11.91 -3.73 -0.65
C CYS A 106 -11.55 -5.20 -0.36
N PRO A 107 -12.42 -5.96 0.34
CA PRO A 107 -12.15 -7.36 0.69
C PRO A 107 -11.93 -8.27 -0.53
N ALA A 108 -12.56 -7.96 -1.66
CA ALA A 108 -12.42 -8.68 -2.92
C ALA A 108 -11.37 -8.05 -3.87
N GLY A 109 -10.49 -7.20 -3.34
CA GLY A 109 -9.51 -6.49 -4.16
C GLY A 109 -10.08 -5.30 -4.93
N GLY A 110 -9.22 -4.71 -5.75
CA GLY A 110 -9.53 -3.52 -6.52
C GLY A 110 -8.31 -2.96 -7.22
N GLN A 111 -8.48 -1.78 -7.81
CA GLN A 111 -7.42 -1.07 -8.53
C GLN A 111 -7.46 0.42 -8.24
N GLY A 112 -6.32 1.09 -8.40
CA GLY A 112 -6.23 2.53 -8.19
C GLY A 112 -4.89 3.13 -8.58
N SER A 113 -4.78 4.43 -8.37
CA SER A 113 -3.57 5.20 -8.61
C SER A 113 -3.52 6.41 -7.68
N VAL A 114 -2.34 7.03 -7.63
CA VAL A 114 -2.20 8.39 -7.11
C VAL A 114 -2.71 9.37 -8.18
N GLU A 115 -3.37 10.45 -7.77
CA GLU A 115 -3.79 11.52 -8.67
C GLU A 115 -2.58 12.11 -9.44
N GLY A 116 -2.68 12.15 -10.78
CA GLY A 116 -1.57 12.55 -11.65
C GLY A 116 -0.46 11.49 -11.79
N GLY A 117 -0.58 10.34 -11.14
CA GLY A 117 0.32 9.21 -11.27
C GLY A 117 0.16 8.48 -12.61
N SER A 118 1.28 7.94 -13.10
CA SER A 118 1.32 7.22 -14.38
C SER A 118 0.96 5.73 -14.29
N PHE A 119 1.00 5.17 -13.09
CA PHE A 119 0.78 3.75 -12.84
C PHE A 119 -0.58 3.50 -12.20
N VAL A 120 -1.24 2.43 -12.64
CA VAL A 120 -2.40 1.85 -11.97
C VAL A 120 -1.94 0.57 -11.29
N PHE A 121 -2.24 0.45 -10.00
CA PHE A 121 -1.93 -0.71 -9.19
C PHE A 121 -3.20 -1.48 -8.88
N THR A 122 -3.12 -2.80 -9.02
CA THR A 122 -4.23 -3.72 -8.82
C THR A 122 -3.82 -4.82 -7.85
N VAL A 123 -4.74 -5.20 -6.97
CA VAL A 123 -4.65 -6.41 -6.15
C VAL A 123 -5.96 -7.16 -6.25
N ASP A 124 -5.87 -8.45 -6.58
CA ASP A 124 -7.02 -9.32 -6.83
C ASP A 124 -6.82 -10.65 -6.10
N PRO A 125 -7.50 -10.88 -4.96
CA PRO A 125 -7.59 -12.19 -4.37
C PRO A 125 -8.41 -13.12 -5.29
N ASN A 126 -7.82 -14.24 -5.70
CA ASN A 126 -8.45 -15.22 -6.59
C ASN A 126 -8.41 -16.62 -5.99
N GLU A 127 -9.39 -17.46 -6.33
CA GLU A 127 -9.41 -18.86 -5.88
C GLU A 127 -8.18 -19.63 -6.39
N GLY A 128 -7.79 -20.64 -5.61
CA GLY A 128 -6.71 -21.57 -5.95
C GLY A 128 -5.33 -21.05 -5.59
N SER A 129 -4.33 -21.51 -6.33
CA SER A 129 -2.91 -21.22 -6.10
C SER A 129 -2.27 -20.59 -7.34
N CYS A 130 -1.11 -19.99 -7.15
CA CYS A 130 -0.20 -19.64 -8.24
C CYS A 130 0.25 -20.91 -8.95
N GLY A 131 0.26 -20.88 -10.28
CA GLY A 131 0.87 -21.94 -11.09
C GLY A 131 2.41 -21.85 -11.04
N SER A 132 3.08 -22.85 -11.61
CA SER A 132 4.54 -22.86 -11.77
C SER A 132 5.08 -21.74 -12.67
N ASP A 133 4.20 -21.05 -13.40
CA ASP A 133 4.52 -20.06 -14.43
C ASP A 133 4.19 -18.64 -13.93
N SER A 134 4.82 -18.21 -12.84
CA SER A 134 4.53 -16.93 -12.19
C SER A 134 5.34 -15.76 -12.80
N SER A 135 4.99 -15.35 -14.02
CA SER A 135 5.23 -14.00 -14.57
C SER A 135 4.61 -13.89 -15.97
N SER A 136 3.33 -13.53 -16.08
CA SER A 136 2.70 -13.22 -17.37
C SER A 136 2.66 -11.71 -17.57
N SER A 137 3.52 -11.18 -18.43
CA SER A 137 3.37 -9.85 -19.02
C SER A 137 2.28 -9.95 -20.10
N CYS A 138 1.12 -9.38 -19.84
CA CYS A 138 0.07 -9.25 -20.86
C CYS A 138 0.38 -8.03 -21.73
N SER A 139 1.16 -8.21 -22.80
CA SER A 139 1.38 -7.17 -23.81
C SER A 139 0.15 -7.09 -24.72
N GLY A 140 -0.44 -5.90 -24.83
CA GLY A 140 -1.52 -5.64 -25.80
C GLY A 140 -0.96 -5.51 -27.22
N ASP A 141 -1.51 -6.29 -28.16
CA ASP A 141 -1.34 -6.11 -29.61
C ASP A 141 -2.13 -4.90 -30.15
#